data_AF-A0A530AG73-F1
#
_entry.id   AF-A0A530AG73-F1
#
_cell.length_a   1.000
_cell.length_b   1.000
_cell.length_c   1.000
_cell.angle_alpha   90.00
_cell.angle_beta   90.00
_cell.angle_gamma   90.00
#
_symmetry.space_group_name_H-M   'P 1'
#
loop_
_entity.id
_entity.type
_entity.pdbx_description
1 polymer ?
#
loop_
_entity_poly.entity_id
_entity_poly.type
_entity_poly.pdbx_seq_one_letter_code
_entity_poly.pdbx_strand_id
1 'polypeptide(L)'
;MLGGGFTGGAVAWHLARQSARPLITVIESRPFLGGGLAYSSEEPSHRVNVPASRMSLSPDEPEHFSRWLAHGGEVERDPDAVWRNDDIYPRRHVFG
;
A
#
# COMPACT_ATOMS: atom_id res chain seq x y z
N MET A 1 11.98 -13.69 -6.72
CA MET A 1 10.70 -13.82 -5.99
C MET A 1 9.61 -14.16 -6.99
N LEU A 2 8.77 -15.16 -6.70
CA LEU A 2 7.65 -15.56 -7.56
C LEU A 2 6.36 -15.02 -6.93
N GLY A 3 5.70 -14.09 -7.63
CA GLY A 3 4.57 -13.32 -7.11
C GLY A 3 5.01 -11.96 -6.56
N GLY A 4 4.45 -10.89 -7.13
CA GLY A 4 4.68 -9.51 -6.76
C GLY A 4 3.47 -8.86 -6.11
N GLY A 5 2.51 -9.63 -5.58
CA GLY A 5 1.47 -9.10 -4.71
C GLY A 5 2.00 -8.53 -3.38
N PHE A 6 1.12 -8.10 -2.47
CA PHE A 6 1.50 -7.33 -1.27
C PHE A 6 2.72 -7.88 -0.53
N THR A 7 2.71 -9.15 -0.15
CA THR A 7 3.83 -9.78 0.56
C THR A 7 5.12 -9.76 -0.25
N GLY A 8 5.05 -10.05 -1.55
CA GLY A 8 6.21 -10.05 -2.45
C GLY A 8 6.77 -8.63 -2.65
N GLY A 9 5.89 -7.65 -2.85
CA GLY A 9 6.28 -6.24 -2.93
C GLY A 9 6.93 -5.74 -1.62
N ALA A 10 6.30 -6.03 -0.48
CA ALA A 10 6.80 -5.64 0.84
C ALA A 10 8.18 -6.24 1.14
N VAL A 11 8.37 -7.55 0.89
CA VAL A 11 9.67 -8.20 1.10
C VAL A 11 10.72 -7.63 0.16
N ALA A 12 10.40 -7.40 -1.12
CA ALA A 12 11.32 -6.75 -2.05
C ALA A 12 11.71 -5.35 -1.58
N TRP A 13 10.75 -4.57 -1.07
CA TRP A 13 10.97 -3.23 -0.51
C TRP A 13 11.92 -3.25 0.69
N HIS A 14 11.70 -4.17 1.64
CA HIS A 14 12.58 -4.31 2.80
C HIS A 14 14.00 -4.77 2.40
N LEU A 15 14.12 -5.72 1.48
CA LEU A 15 15.42 -6.20 1.00
C LEU A 15 16.21 -5.09 0.27
N ALA A 16 15.54 -4.27 -0.54
CA ALA A 16 16.16 -3.16 -1.27
C ALA A 16 16.75 -2.09 -0.33
N ARG A 17 16.24 -1.98 0.90
CA ARG A 17 16.70 -1.04 1.92
C ARG A 17 17.85 -1.56 2.78
N GLN A 18 18.25 -2.81 2.63
CA GLN A 18 19.40 -3.35 3.34
C GLN A 18 20.72 -2.78 2.79
N SER A 19 21.72 -2.65 3.65
CA SER A 19 23.06 -2.13 3.29
C SER A 19 23.72 -2.90 2.14
N ALA A 20 23.46 -4.21 2.04
CA ALA A 20 23.99 -5.07 0.98
C ALA A 20 23.36 -4.82 -0.41
N ARG A 21 22.20 -4.14 -0.47
CA ARG A 21 21.45 -3.81 -1.71
C ARG A 21 21.46 -4.94 -2.75
N PRO A 22 20.89 -6.12 -2.42
CA PRO A 22 20.91 -7.26 -3.32
C PRO A 22 20.19 -6.94 -4.63
N LEU A 23 20.59 -7.62 -5.71
CA LEU A 23 19.82 -7.62 -6.95
C LEU A 23 18.53 -8.42 -6.71
N ILE A 24 17.37 -7.76 -6.83
CA ILE A 24 16.06 -8.37 -6.58
C ILE A 24 15.28 -8.46 -7.88
N THR A 25 14.95 -9.69 -8.29
CA THR A 25 14.04 -9.94 -9.41
C THR A 25 12.69 -10.41 -8.87
N VAL A 26 11.62 -9.68 -9.21
CA VAL A 26 10.23 -10.03 -8.90
C VAL A 26 9.53 -10.40 -10.20
N ILE A 27 8.85 -11.54 -10.22
CA ILE A 27 8.04 -11.98 -11.35
C ILE A 27 6.58 -11.91 -10.93
N GLU A 28 5.80 -11.03 -11.57
CA GLU A 28 4.37 -10.83 -11.36
C GLU A 28 3.67 -10.78 -12.71
N SER A 29 2.55 -11.49 -12.82
CA SER A 29 1.78 -11.55 -14.06
C SER A 29 0.92 -10.29 -14.27
N ARG A 30 0.60 -9.58 -13.19
CA ARG A 30 -0.16 -8.31 -13.21
C ARG A 30 0.73 -7.12 -13.61
N PRO A 31 0.13 -6.05 -14.15
CA PRO A 31 0.86 -4.85 -14.57
C PRO A 31 1.49 -4.06 -13.42
N PHE A 32 1.02 -4.27 -12.18
CA PHE A 32 1.49 -3.57 -10.99
C PHE A 32 1.93 -4.54 -9.91
N LEU A 33 2.97 -4.16 -9.16
CA LEU A 33 3.42 -4.84 -7.95
C LEU A 33 2.64 -4.33 -6.73
N GLY A 34 2.71 -5.04 -5.61
CA GLY A 34 2.08 -4.69 -4.33
C GLY A 34 0.60 -5.05 -4.23
N GLY A 35 -0.14 -5.03 -5.34
CA GLY A 35 -1.59 -5.25 -5.34
C GLY A 35 -2.00 -6.66 -4.88
N GLY A 36 -1.47 -7.70 -5.55
CA GLY A 36 -1.86 -9.09 -5.30
C GLY A 36 -3.38 -9.31 -5.41
N LEU A 37 -3.92 -10.35 -4.77
CA LEU A 37 -5.38 -10.55 -4.79
C LEU A 37 -6.15 -9.53 -3.94
N ALA A 38 -5.55 -9.07 -2.84
CA ALA A 38 -6.24 -8.25 -1.84
C ALA A 38 -6.37 -6.78 -2.25
N TYR A 39 -5.41 -6.25 -3.02
CA TYR A 39 -5.33 -4.82 -3.34
C TYR A 39 -5.39 -4.50 -4.85
N SER A 40 -5.40 -5.49 -5.75
CA SER A 40 -5.50 -5.21 -7.21
C SER A 40 -6.92 -4.90 -7.72
N SER A 41 -7.92 -4.75 -6.84
CA SER A 41 -9.28 -4.47 -7.28
C SER A 41 -9.47 -2.97 -7.54
N GLU A 42 -10.04 -2.64 -8.70
CA GLU A 42 -10.37 -1.25 -9.08
C GLU A 42 -11.77 -0.81 -8.63
N GLU A 43 -12.55 -1.73 -8.04
CA GLU A 43 -13.90 -1.47 -7.56
C GLU A 43 -13.88 -0.38 -6.47
N PRO A 44 -14.53 0.78 -6.70
CA PRO A 44 -14.50 1.93 -5.78
C PRO A 44 -14.95 1.62 -4.35
N SER A 45 -15.87 0.66 -4.20
CA SER A 45 -16.37 0.24 -2.88
C SER A 45 -15.38 -0.62 -2.09
N HIS A 46 -14.34 -1.16 -2.71
CA HIS A 46 -13.31 -1.94 -2.03
C HIS A 46 -12.31 -1.04 -1.29
N ARG A 47 -12.70 -0.65 -0.07
CA ARG A 47 -11.87 0.12 0.86
C ARG A 47 -11.12 -0.77 1.85
N VAL A 48 -10.08 -0.23 2.47
CA VAL A 48 -9.40 -0.87 3.60
C VAL A 48 -10.35 -0.98 4.79
N ASN A 49 -10.20 -2.04 5.59
CA ASN A 49 -11.11 -2.30 6.72
C ASN A 49 -10.69 -1.59 8.01
N VAL A 50 -9.47 -1.04 8.04
CA VAL A 50 -8.90 -0.28 9.15
C VAL A 50 -8.49 1.09 8.63
N PRO A 51 -8.53 2.14 9.48
CA PRO A 51 -8.11 3.46 9.06
C PRO A 51 -6.63 3.45 8.63
N ALA A 52 -6.26 4.31 7.67
CA ALA A 52 -4.91 4.42 7.13
C ALA A 52 -3.85 4.69 8.21
N SER A 53 -4.23 5.35 9.31
CA SER A 53 -3.39 5.59 10.49
C SER A 53 -2.94 4.31 11.21
N ARG A 54 -3.58 3.17 10.96
CA ARG A 54 -3.24 1.85 11.54
C ARG A 54 -2.56 0.92 10.54
N MET A 55 -2.21 1.41 9.36
CA MET A 55 -1.56 0.64 8.33
C MET A 55 -0.14 1.16 8.11
N SER A 56 0.82 0.25 7.96
CA SER A 56 2.18 0.62 7.59
C SER A 56 2.86 -0.50 6.82
N LEU A 57 3.78 -0.11 5.94
CA LEU A 57 4.72 -1.03 5.28
C LEU A 57 6.02 -1.17 6.09
N SER A 58 6.26 -0.29 7.06
CA SER A 58 7.46 -0.27 7.90
C SER A 58 7.07 -0.42 9.36
N PRO A 59 7.39 -1.56 10.02
CA PRO A 59 7.07 -1.76 11.43
C PRO A 59 7.66 -0.68 12.35
N ASP A 60 8.81 -0.12 11.99
CA ASP A 60 9.50 0.93 12.74
C ASP A 60 8.91 2.33 12.48
N GLU A 61 8.06 2.48 11.47
CA GLU A 61 7.38 3.74 11.12
C GLU A 61 5.86 3.50 10.96
N PRO A 62 5.10 3.40 12.08
CA PRO A 62 3.65 3.14 12.03
C PRO A 62 2.87 4.16 11.20
N GLU A 63 3.34 5.40 11.12
CA GLU A 63 2.71 6.49 10.38
C GLU A 63 3.19 6.59 8.92
N HIS A 64 3.96 5.62 8.42
CA HIS A 64 4.55 5.67 7.08
C HIS A 64 3.47 5.84 6.00
N PHE A 65 2.39 5.06 6.08
CA PHE A 65 1.33 5.13 5.08
C PHE A 65 0.48 6.40 5.20
N SER A 66 0.09 6.80 6.41
CA SER A 66 -0.69 8.03 6.63
C SER A 66 0.08 9.27 6.18
N ARG A 67 1.40 9.32 6.43
CA ARG A 67 2.28 10.37 5.92
C ARG A 67 2.34 10.37 4.40
N TRP A 68 2.53 9.22 3.77
CA TRP A 68 2.52 9.12 2.30
C TRP A 68 1.18 9.60 1.71
N LEU A 69 0.06 9.20 2.30
CA LEU A 69 -1.28 9.55 1.86
C LEU A 69 -1.53 11.07 1.93
N ALA A 70 -1.06 11.73 2.99
CA ALA A 70 -1.16 13.17 3.16
C ALA A 70 -0.37 13.96 2.09
N HIS A 71 0.69 13.39 1.53
CA HIS A 71 1.50 14.03 0.48
C HIS A 71 1.06 13.66 -0.94
N GLY A 72 0.26 12.60 -1.10
CA GLY A 72 -0.12 12.04 -2.39
C GLY A 72 -1.34 12.68 -3.05
N GLY A 73 -2.10 13.53 -2.36
CA GLY A 73 -3.34 14.12 -2.89
C GLY A 73 -4.44 13.10 -3.18
N GLU A 74 -4.33 11.87 -2.65
CA GLU A 74 -5.35 10.82 -2.80
C GLU A 74 -6.65 11.21 -2.08
N VAL A 75 -6.52 11.87 -0.93
CA VAL A 75 -7.67 12.35 -0.14
C VAL A 75 -8.47 13.43 -0.89
N GLU A 76 -7.78 14.28 -1.64
CA GLU A 76 -8.42 15.31 -2.48
C GLU A 76 -9.15 14.69 -3.69
N ARG A 77 -8.61 13.58 -4.21
CA ARG A 77 -9.17 12.84 -5.35
C ARG A 77 -10.31 11.90 -4.97
N ASP A 78 -10.37 11.46 -3.71
CA ASP A 78 -11.42 10.60 -3.16
C ASP A 78 -11.95 11.15 -1.82
N PRO A 79 -12.79 12.21 -1.84
CA PRO A 79 -13.36 12.78 -0.62
C PRO A 79 -14.18 11.76 0.19
N ASP A 80 -14.76 10.76 -0.48
CA ASP A 80 -15.51 9.66 0.14
C ASP A 80 -14.63 8.72 0.98
N ALA A 81 -13.30 8.87 0.91
CA ALA A 81 -12.38 8.17 1.79
C ALA A 81 -12.38 8.72 3.21
N VAL A 82 -12.84 9.95 3.44
CA VAL A 82 -12.85 10.58 4.76
C VAL A 82 -14.13 10.20 5.50
N TRP A 83 -13.98 9.56 6.66
CA TRP A 83 -15.10 9.20 7.54
C TRP A 83 -15.39 10.31 8.55
N ARG A 84 -16.49 10.17 9.30
CA ARG A 84 -17.02 11.22 10.21
C ARG A 84 -16.07 11.69 11.31
N ASN A 85 -15.01 10.93 11.61
CA ASN A 85 -14.01 11.25 12.64
C ASN A 85 -12.67 11.69 12.04
N ASP A 86 -12.64 12.16 10.79
CA ASP A 86 -11.44 12.45 10.00
C ASP A 86 -10.53 11.23 9.73
N ASP A 87 -10.96 10.04 10.13
CA ASP A 87 -10.32 8.77 9.77
C ASP A 87 -10.43 8.53 8.27
N ILE A 88 -9.31 8.14 7.65
CA ILE A 88 -9.24 7.96 6.19
C ILE A 88 -9.23 6.47 5.86
N TYR A 89 -10.19 6.04 5.04
CA TYR A 89 -10.37 4.68 4.54
C TYR A 89 -10.19 4.67 3.02
N PRO A 90 -8.94 4.74 2.52
CA PRO A 90 -8.69 4.74 1.09
C PRO A 90 -9.11 3.42 0.44
N ARG A 91 -9.25 3.44 -0.88
CA ARG A 91 -9.43 2.23 -1.68
C ARG A 91 -8.24 1.30 -1.48
N ARG A 92 -8.46 -0.02 -1.56
CA ARG A 92 -7.42 -1.02 -1.31
C ARG A 92 -6.20 -0.83 -2.22
N HIS A 93 -6.40 -0.54 -3.50
CA HIS A 93 -5.33 -0.29 -4.46
C HIS A 93 -4.42 0.92 -4.17
N VAL A 94 -4.77 1.77 -3.20
CA VAL A 94 -3.94 2.92 -2.79
C VAL A 94 -2.82 2.45 -1.86
N PHE A 95 -3.05 1.37 -1.10
CA PHE A 95 -2.07 0.82 -0.18
C PHE A 95 -1.17 -0.24 -0.82
N GLY A 96 -1.73 -1.10 -1.68
CA GLY A 96 -1.03 -2.20 -2.34
C GLY A 96 -0.92 -1.99 -3.83
#